data_AF-A0AA88H6L1-F1
#
_entry.id   AF-A0AA88H6L1-F1
#
_cell.length_a   1.000
_cell.length_b   1.000
_cell.length_c   1.000
_cell.angle_alpha   90.00
_cell.angle_beta   90.00
_cell.angle_gamma   90.00
#
_symmetry.space_group_name_H-M   'P 1'
#
loop_
_entity.id
_entity.type
_entity.pdbx_description
1 polymer ?
#
loop_
_entity_poly.entity_id
_entity_poly.type
_entity_poly.pdbx_seq_one_letter_code
_entity_poly.pdbx_strand_id
1 'polypeptide(L)'
;MEVKGNMKNATEEQIVDGIVGICLNLNMYSEKVCRGVVTEAVPDFIHMFQNIRIDRENVCALFMIISRTGFVRFKVTYLKKYRKDPVADYEYCNIGDITKLEWSLTPPETPKPPVEVLPPRQPDAPTLKVLHISDFHWDPEYLSGSNAVCGDPLCCRASSGEPADESAVAGYWGDYRDCDLPLWTLRNSLEHVGATHPDIDFIVWTGDLPPHDVWETNETEHTNIIQDMTNLLVEFFPSTPVYGAIGNHESHPINA
;
A
#
# COMPACT_ATOMS: atom_id res chain seq x y z
N MET A 1 -27.20 18.24 -9.17
CA MET A 1 -27.50 16.86 -8.72
C MET A 1 -27.83 16.95 -7.24
N GLU A 2 -29.12 16.88 -6.88
CA GLU A 2 -29.56 16.86 -5.49
C GLU A 2 -29.22 15.49 -4.90
N VAL A 3 -28.24 15.42 -4.00
CA VAL A 3 -28.05 14.23 -3.15
C VAL A 3 -29.19 14.24 -2.14
N LYS A 4 -30.31 13.59 -2.49
CA LYS A 4 -31.41 13.32 -1.57
C LYS A 4 -31.07 12.08 -0.75
N GLY A 5 -30.56 12.29 0.46
CA GLY A 5 -30.37 11.23 1.42
C GLY A 5 -29.73 11.77 2.70
N ASN A 6 -30.53 11.88 3.78
CA ASN A 6 -29.97 12.00 5.12
C ASN A 6 -29.33 10.64 5.47
N MET A 7 -28.04 10.45 5.19
CA MET A 7 -27.29 9.25 5.60
C MET A 7 -26.93 9.32 7.09
N LYS A 8 -27.94 9.36 7.95
CA LYS A 8 -27.78 8.96 9.35
C LYS A 8 -28.18 7.49 9.39
N ASN A 9 -27.21 6.60 9.63
CA ASN A 9 -27.36 5.13 9.68
C ASN A 9 -27.36 4.41 8.32
N ALA A 10 -26.42 4.74 7.42
CA ALA A 10 -26.15 3.88 6.26
C ALA A 10 -25.56 2.53 6.70
N THR A 11 -25.96 1.44 6.05
CA THR A 11 -25.32 0.12 6.19
C THR A 11 -23.97 0.11 5.47
N GLU A 12 -23.08 -0.84 5.83
CA GLU A 12 -21.80 -1.01 5.15
C GLU A 12 -21.98 -1.24 3.65
N GLU A 13 -22.94 -2.07 3.26
CA GLU A 13 -23.29 -2.32 1.86
C GLU A 13 -23.71 -1.04 1.13
N GLN A 14 -24.51 -0.17 1.75
CA GLN A 14 -24.88 1.13 1.16
C GLN A 14 -23.69 2.07 1.01
N ILE A 15 -22.71 2.00 1.92
CA ILE A 15 -21.46 2.77 1.82
C ILE A 15 -20.62 2.24 0.67
N VAL A 16 -20.44 0.91 0.59
CA VAL A 16 -19.74 0.23 -0.51
C VAL A 16 -20.36 0.62 -1.85
N ASP A 17 -21.66 0.42 -2.03
CA ASP A 17 -22.36 0.74 -3.29
C ASP A 17 -22.25 2.24 -3.65
N GLY A 18 -22.30 3.12 -2.65
CA GLY A 18 -22.10 4.55 -2.85
C GLY A 18 -20.71 4.89 -3.39
N ILE A 19 -19.66 4.30 -2.82
CA ILE A 19 -18.27 4.52 -3.23
C ILE A 19 -17.99 3.86 -4.59
N VAL A 20 -18.45 2.63 -4.81
CA VAL A 20 -18.35 1.93 -6.11
C VAL A 20 -19.04 2.75 -7.20
N GLY A 21 -20.22 3.30 -6.92
CA GLY A 21 -20.91 4.20 -7.84
C GLY A 21 -20.08 5.44 -8.21
N ILE A 22 -19.33 6.02 -7.26
CA ILE A 22 -18.41 7.14 -7.56
C ILE A 22 -17.24 6.66 -8.44
N CYS A 23 -16.62 5.53 -8.10
CA CYS A 23 -15.49 4.94 -8.84
C CYS A 23 -15.85 4.72 -10.32
N LEU A 24 -17.02 4.12 -10.57
CA LEU A 24 -17.54 3.86 -11.91
C LEU A 24 -17.92 5.14 -12.66
N ASN A 25 -18.59 6.08 -12.00
CA ASN A 25 -18.99 7.35 -12.63
C ASN A 25 -17.78 8.23 -13.00
N LEU A 26 -16.67 8.10 -12.29
CA LEU A 26 -15.41 8.76 -12.60
C LEU A 26 -14.55 7.98 -13.61
N ASN A 27 -15.02 6.81 -14.07
CA ASN A 27 -14.31 5.92 -14.97
C ASN A 27 -12.88 5.61 -14.49
N MET A 28 -12.74 5.32 -13.19
CA MET A 28 -11.45 5.04 -12.56
C MET A 28 -10.95 3.64 -12.93
N TYR A 29 -11.77 2.62 -12.66
CA TYR A 29 -11.46 1.20 -12.90
C TYR A 29 -12.72 0.41 -13.27
N SER A 30 -12.55 -0.87 -13.58
CA SER A 30 -13.66 -1.80 -13.81
C SER A 30 -14.52 -2.00 -12.54
N GLU A 31 -15.75 -2.49 -12.71
CA GLU A 31 -16.63 -2.77 -11.57
C GLU A 31 -16.04 -3.80 -10.61
N LYS A 32 -15.32 -4.80 -11.16
CA LYS A 32 -14.62 -5.81 -10.37
C LYS A 32 -13.63 -5.15 -9.41
N VAL A 33 -12.72 -4.33 -9.95
CA VAL A 33 -11.69 -3.64 -9.17
C VAL A 33 -12.32 -2.65 -8.18
N CYS A 34 -13.22 -1.79 -8.65
CA CYS A 34 -13.89 -0.81 -7.80
C CYS A 34 -14.61 -1.48 -6.61
N ARG A 35 -15.35 -2.56 -6.86
CA ARG A 35 -16.10 -3.26 -5.81
C ARG A 35 -15.19 -4.05 -4.89
N GLY A 36 -14.19 -4.74 -5.40
CA GLY A 36 -13.23 -5.51 -4.63
C GLY A 36 -12.51 -4.66 -3.59
N VAL A 37 -11.76 -3.64 -4.04
CA VAL A 37 -11.00 -2.74 -3.15
C VAL A 37 -11.90 -2.11 -2.07
N VAL A 38 -13.09 -1.63 -2.47
CA VAL A 38 -13.99 -0.96 -1.53
C VAL A 38 -14.58 -1.95 -0.52
N THR A 39 -14.92 -3.15 -0.94
CA THR A 39 -15.48 -4.18 -0.04
C THR A 39 -14.44 -4.59 1.00
N GLU A 40 -13.19 -4.76 0.59
CA GLU A 40 -12.09 -5.12 1.49
C GLU A 40 -11.75 -3.99 2.47
N ALA A 41 -11.70 -2.74 1.99
CA ALA A 41 -11.20 -1.64 2.81
C ALA A 41 -12.27 -0.98 3.71
N VAL A 42 -13.56 -1.03 3.36
CA VAL A 42 -14.63 -0.31 4.08
C VAL A 42 -14.71 -0.67 5.58
N PRO A 43 -14.61 -1.95 6.00
CA PRO A 43 -14.65 -2.30 7.43
C PRO A 43 -13.56 -1.58 8.24
N ASP A 44 -12.33 -1.54 7.73
CA ASP A 44 -11.19 -0.88 8.37
C ASP A 44 -11.34 0.64 8.36
N PHE A 45 -11.81 1.21 7.26
CA PHE A 45 -12.14 2.63 7.21
C PHE A 45 -13.21 2.99 8.25
N ILE A 46 -14.29 2.23 8.35
CA ILE A 46 -15.35 2.46 9.36
C ILE A 46 -14.76 2.37 10.76
N HIS A 47 -13.96 1.35 11.04
CA HIS A 47 -13.27 1.20 12.32
C HIS A 47 -12.39 2.42 12.62
N MET A 48 -11.59 2.85 11.64
CA MET A 48 -10.74 4.03 11.76
C MET A 48 -11.57 5.29 12.02
N PHE A 49 -12.65 5.54 11.28
CA PHE A 49 -13.51 6.71 11.48
C PHE A 49 -14.23 6.72 12.84
N GLN A 50 -14.53 5.54 13.40
CA GLN A 50 -15.13 5.40 14.73
C GLN A 50 -14.12 5.61 15.86
N ASN A 51 -12.85 5.25 15.64
CA ASN A 51 -11.81 5.26 16.68
C ASN A 51 -10.86 6.47 16.58
N ILE A 52 -10.76 7.11 15.41
CA ILE A 52 -10.11 8.41 15.28
C ILE A 52 -11.02 9.45 15.91
N ARG A 53 -10.44 10.25 16.81
CA ARG A 53 -11.10 11.41 17.40
C ARG A 53 -11.26 12.51 16.35
N ILE A 54 -12.33 12.40 15.57
CA ILE A 54 -12.83 13.46 14.68
C ILE A 54 -13.65 14.41 15.55
N ASP A 55 -12.96 15.20 16.36
CA ASP A 55 -13.61 16.26 17.12
C ASP A 55 -13.80 17.52 16.28
N ARG A 56 -14.68 18.40 16.77
CA ARG A 56 -15.01 19.67 16.12
C ARG A 56 -13.75 20.49 15.82
N GLU A 57 -12.73 20.40 16.66
CA GLU A 57 -11.47 21.15 16.55
C GLU A 57 -10.63 20.67 15.37
N ASN A 58 -10.45 19.35 15.22
CA ASN A 58 -9.71 18.75 14.10
C ASN A 58 -10.37 19.00 12.74
N VAL A 59 -11.71 18.90 12.66
CA VAL A 59 -12.44 19.21 11.42
C VAL A 59 -12.37 20.70 11.09
N CYS A 60 -12.57 21.57 12.09
CA CYS A 60 -12.41 23.02 11.96
C CYS A 60 -11.02 23.40 11.43
N ALA A 61 -9.97 22.77 11.96
CA ALA A 61 -8.59 22.99 11.59
C ALA A 61 -8.34 22.72 10.09
N LEU A 62 -8.80 21.58 9.59
CA LEU A 62 -8.61 21.15 8.20
C LEU A 62 -9.20 22.18 7.21
N PHE A 63 -10.41 22.67 7.47
CA PHE A 63 -11.05 23.69 6.63
C PHE A 63 -10.34 25.06 6.68
N MET A 64 -9.70 25.39 7.81
CA MET A 64 -8.97 26.65 7.96
C MET A 64 -7.57 26.60 7.31
N ILE A 65 -6.89 25.44 7.30
CA ILE A 65 -5.58 25.26 6.64
C ILE A 65 -5.70 25.45 5.12
N ILE A 66 -6.73 24.88 4.49
CA ILE A 66 -7.00 25.03 3.04
C ILE A 66 -7.28 26.50 2.65
N SER A 67 -7.74 27.32 3.60
CA SER A 67 -7.99 28.75 3.37
C SER A 67 -6.72 29.63 3.37
N ARG A 68 -5.61 29.15 3.96
CA ARG A 68 -4.32 29.86 4.00
C ARG A 68 -3.45 29.58 2.77
N THR A 69 -3.61 28.43 2.11
CA THR A 69 -2.88 28.07 0.88
C THR A 69 -3.51 28.65 -0.40
N GLY A 70 -4.58 29.44 -0.29
CA GLY A 70 -5.01 30.37 -1.33
C GLY A 70 -5.95 29.83 -2.40
N PHE A 71 -6.32 28.54 -2.39
CA PHE A 71 -7.16 27.97 -3.46
C PHE A 71 -8.67 27.97 -3.18
N VAL A 72 -9.13 28.00 -1.92
CA VAL A 72 -10.57 28.04 -1.62
C VAL A 72 -10.88 28.97 -0.43
N ARG A 73 -11.55 30.10 -0.68
CA ARG A 73 -12.16 30.92 0.37
C ARG A 73 -13.59 30.44 0.63
N PHE A 74 -13.78 29.62 1.66
CA PHE A 74 -15.13 29.28 2.11
C PHE A 74 -15.76 30.47 2.85
N LYS A 75 -16.81 31.06 2.27
CA LYS A 75 -17.64 32.06 2.96
C LYS A 75 -18.66 31.32 3.82
N VAL A 76 -18.29 30.96 5.04
CA VAL A 76 -19.21 30.33 6.01
C VAL A 76 -20.30 31.34 6.35
N THR A 77 -21.45 31.22 5.68
CA THR A 77 -22.63 32.03 5.97
C THR A 77 -23.43 31.30 7.03
N TYR A 78 -23.24 31.66 8.30
CA TYR A 78 -24.05 31.10 9.39
C TYR A 78 -25.52 31.47 9.16
N LEU A 79 -26.39 30.45 9.03
CA LEU A 79 -27.83 30.62 9.03
C LEU A 79 -28.26 31.15 10.41
N LYS A 80 -28.43 32.47 10.53
CA LYS A 80 -28.93 33.17 11.74
C LYS A 80 -30.31 32.72 12.23
N LYS A 81 -30.98 31.78 11.55
CA LYS A 81 -32.40 31.45 11.77
C LYS A 81 -32.69 30.66 13.06
N TYR A 82 -31.68 30.15 13.78
CA TYR A 82 -31.91 29.22 14.90
C TYR A 82 -31.20 29.53 16.23
N ARG A 83 -30.73 30.76 16.53
CA ARG A 83 -30.09 31.04 17.83
C ARG A 83 -30.73 32.20 18.59
N LYS A 84 -31.31 31.88 19.75
CA LYS A 84 -31.83 32.79 20.80
C LYS A 84 -30.90 32.79 22.03
N ASP A 85 -29.62 33.13 21.89
CA ASP A 85 -28.81 33.43 23.07
C ASP A 85 -27.75 34.50 22.79
N PRO A 86 -27.64 35.53 23.64
CA PRO A 86 -26.63 36.57 23.52
C PRO A 86 -25.35 36.15 24.29
N VAL A 87 -24.22 36.28 23.60
CA VAL A 87 -22.85 36.22 24.17
C VAL A 87 -22.41 34.83 24.66
N ALA A 88 -21.85 34.05 23.74
CA ALA A 88 -20.81 33.08 24.07
C ALA A 88 -19.62 33.37 23.16
N ASP A 89 -18.44 33.39 23.79
CA ASP A 89 -17.15 33.72 23.21
C ASP A 89 -16.95 33.19 21.79
N TYR A 90 -16.34 34.03 20.96
CA TYR A 90 -15.86 33.65 19.63
C TYR A 90 -14.69 32.69 19.80
N GLU A 91 -14.99 31.42 20.05
CA GLU A 91 -14.02 30.35 19.87
C GLU A 91 -13.89 30.16 18.36
N TYR A 92 -12.94 30.92 17.78
CA TYR A 92 -12.43 30.72 16.44
C TYR A 92 -12.19 29.21 16.24
N CYS A 93 -12.43 28.67 15.03
CA CYS A 93 -11.93 27.35 14.68
C CYS A 93 -10.40 27.38 14.89
N ASN A 94 -9.95 27.01 16.08
CA ASN A 94 -8.55 26.86 16.40
C ASN A 94 -8.11 25.60 15.69
N ILE A 95 -6.97 25.68 15.00
CA ILE A 95 -6.31 24.49 14.51
C ILE A 95 -6.10 23.63 15.75
N GLY A 96 -6.79 22.48 15.84
CA GLY A 96 -6.53 21.48 16.87
C GLY A 96 -5.02 21.31 16.95
N ASP A 97 -4.48 21.38 18.17
CA ASP A 97 -3.06 21.58 18.42
C ASP A 97 -2.19 20.68 17.54
N ILE A 98 -1.59 21.24 16.47
CA ILE A 98 -0.79 20.49 15.51
C ILE A 98 0.44 19.86 16.17
N THR A 99 0.84 20.37 17.34
CA THR A 99 1.88 19.76 18.16
C THR A 99 1.49 18.39 18.71
N LYS A 100 0.21 17.99 18.66
CA LYS A 100 -0.22 16.60 18.93
C LYS A 100 0.18 15.61 17.84
N LEU A 101 0.47 16.09 16.62
CA LEU A 101 1.02 15.28 15.53
C LEU A 101 2.56 15.33 15.50
N GLU A 102 3.14 16.37 16.10
CA GLU A 102 4.59 16.47 16.28
C GLU A 102 5.02 15.63 17.48
N TRP A 103 5.69 14.52 17.19
CA TRP A 103 6.32 13.70 18.22
C TRP A 103 7.83 13.77 18.06
N SER A 104 8.53 13.62 19.18
CA SER A 104 9.99 13.55 19.19
C SER A 104 10.45 12.39 20.04
N LEU A 105 11.56 11.78 19.64
CA LEU A 105 12.26 10.79 20.46
C LEU A 105 13.33 11.51 21.25
N THR A 106 13.27 11.37 22.58
CA THR A 106 14.34 11.87 23.44
C THR A 106 15.58 11.00 23.23
N PRO A 107 16.70 11.56 22.73
CA PRO A 107 17.93 10.79 22.61
C PRO A 107 18.45 10.38 23.99
N PRO A 108 19.24 9.30 24.09
CA PRO A 108 19.86 8.93 25.36
C PRO A 108 20.74 10.07 25.90
N GLU A 109 20.85 10.17 27.23
CA GLU A 109 21.69 11.18 27.90
C GLU A 109 23.19 10.98 27.65
N THR A 110 23.58 9.81 27.14
CA THR A 110 24.96 9.49 26.79
C THR A 110 25.46 10.45 25.71
N PRO A 111 26.56 11.19 25.95
CA PRO A 111 27.11 12.12 24.96
C PRO A 111 27.43 11.39 23.65
N LYS A 112 27.08 12.02 22.52
CA LYS A 112 27.45 11.53 21.19
C LYS A 112 28.98 11.38 21.14
N PRO A 113 29.51 10.19 20.82
CA PRO A 113 30.96 10.02 20.70
C PRO A 113 31.52 10.91 19.56
N PRO A 114 32.80 11.30 19.63
CA PRO A 114 33.46 12.01 18.54
C PRO A 114 33.27 11.26 17.21
N VAL A 115 33.06 12.00 16.11
CA VAL A 115 32.96 11.39 14.79
C VAL A 115 34.33 10.88 14.39
N GLU A 116 34.48 9.55 14.33
CA GLU A 116 35.70 8.91 13.85
C GLU A 116 35.63 8.72 12.34
N VAL A 117 36.66 9.19 11.63
CA VAL A 117 36.82 8.90 10.20
C VAL A 117 37.36 7.50 10.08
N LEU A 118 36.61 6.60 9.44
CA LEU A 118 37.05 5.23 9.22
C LEU A 118 38.33 5.22 8.38
N PRO A 119 39.37 4.46 8.78
CA PRO A 119 40.57 4.34 7.98
C PRO A 119 40.24 3.69 6.62
N PRO A 120 41.03 3.96 5.57
CA PRO A 120 40.90 3.26 4.30
C PRO A 120 40.95 1.75 4.51
N ARG A 121 40.10 1.02 3.77
CA ARG A 121 40.11 -0.45 3.79
C ARG A 121 41.50 -0.95 3.39
N GLN A 122 42.06 -1.87 4.17
CA GLN A 122 43.31 -2.54 3.82
C GLN A 122 43.09 -3.43 2.58
N PRO A 123 44.05 -3.52 1.64
CA PRO A 123 43.86 -4.29 0.39
C PRO A 123 43.48 -5.76 0.57
N ASP A 124 43.85 -6.36 1.70
CA ASP A 124 43.63 -7.75 2.08
C ASP A 124 42.53 -7.95 3.15
N ALA A 125 41.81 -6.88 3.49
CA ALA A 125 40.73 -6.96 4.47
C ALA A 125 39.62 -7.91 3.96
N PRO A 126 39.10 -8.80 4.82
CA PRO A 126 38.01 -9.69 4.45
C PRO A 126 36.77 -8.88 4.05
N THR A 127 36.02 -9.41 3.09
CA THR A 127 34.80 -8.79 2.57
C THR A 127 33.62 -9.73 2.78
N LEU A 128 32.46 -9.15 3.06
CA LEU A 128 31.20 -9.87 3.04
C LEU A 128 30.53 -9.69 1.67
N LYS A 129 29.99 -10.76 1.12
CA LYS A 129 29.10 -10.74 -0.03
C LYS A 129 27.66 -10.90 0.44
N VAL A 130 26.87 -9.86 0.19
CA VAL A 130 25.47 -9.78 0.61
C VAL A 130 24.59 -9.83 -0.62
N LEU A 131 23.66 -10.78 -0.65
CA LEU A 131 22.59 -10.78 -1.63
C LEU A 131 21.44 -9.93 -1.09
N HIS A 132 20.96 -8.97 -1.88
CA HIS A 132 19.78 -8.17 -1.55
C HIS A 132 18.66 -8.53 -2.53
N ILE A 133 17.54 -8.99 -1.98
CA ILE A 133 16.33 -9.35 -2.69
C ILE A 133 15.20 -8.41 -2.21
N SER A 134 14.34 -7.99 -3.12
CA SER A 134 13.14 -7.19 -2.82
C SER A 134 12.08 -7.46 -3.89
N ASP A 135 10.81 -7.22 -3.55
CA ASP A 135 9.70 -7.09 -4.50
C ASP A 135 9.55 -8.31 -5.42
N PHE A 136 9.36 -9.49 -4.81
CA PHE A 136 9.13 -10.70 -5.60
C PHE A 136 7.83 -10.62 -6.39
N HIS A 137 6.79 -10.04 -5.80
CA HIS A 137 5.42 -9.98 -6.35
C HIS A 137 5.10 -11.24 -7.14
N TRP A 138 5.09 -12.37 -6.43
CA TRP A 138 4.76 -13.63 -7.04
C TRP A 138 3.25 -13.65 -7.29
N ASP A 139 2.87 -13.78 -8.56
CA ASP A 139 1.49 -13.98 -8.96
C ASP A 139 1.19 -15.48 -9.18
N PRO A 140 0.43 -16.13 -8.28
CA PRO A 140 0.01 -17.52 -8.47
C PRO A 140 -0.92 -17.71 -9.66
N GLU A 141 -1.59 -16.64 -10.13
CA GLU A 141 -2.53 -16.67 -11.25
C GLU A 141 -1.91 -16.26 -12.59
N TYR A 142 -0.61 -15.93 -12.62
CA TYR A 142 0.07 -15.56 -13.86
C TYR A 142 -0.07 -16.66 -14.91
N LEU A 143 -0.58 -16.30 -16.08
CA LEU A 143 -0.80 -17.19 -17.20
C LEU A 143 -0.12 -16.65 -18.46
N SER A 144 0.99 -17.30 -18.85
CA SER A 144 1.61 -17.06 -20.15
C SER A 144 0.58 -17.23 -21.28
N GLY A 145 0.58 -16.31 -22.25
CA GLY A 145 -0.37 -16.35 -23.35
C GLY A 145 -1.66 -15.56 -23.12
N SER A 146 -1.96 -15.17 -21.87
CA SER A 146 -3.15 -14.39 -21.54
C SER A 146 -3.06 -12.92 -22.00
N ASN A 147 -4.11 -12.15 -21.77
CA ASN A 147 -4.12 -10.73 -22.09
C ASN A 147 -3.31 -9.91 -21.08
N ALA A 148 -2.29 -9.22 -21.57
CA ALA A 148 -1.47 -8.30 -20.79
C ALA A 148 -1.89 -6.82 -20.96
N VAL A 149 -2.97 -6.54 -21.73
CA VAL A 149 -3.58 -5.21 -21.90
C VAL A 149 -5.07 -5.30 -21.55
N CYS A 150 -5.36 -5.56 -20.28
CA CYS A 150 -6.72 -5.80 -19.80
C CYS A 150 -7.45 -4.56 -19.30
N GLY A 151 -6.72 -3.49 -18.98
CA GLY A 151 -7.29 -2.24 -18.48
C GLY A 151 -7.54 -2.21 -16.96
N ASP A 152 -7.26 -3.31 -16.26
CA ASP A 152 -7.19 -3.38 -14.81
C ASP A 152 -5.74 -3.13 -14.33
N PRO A 153 -5.50 -2.83 -13.04
CA PRO A 153 -4.15 -2.54 -12.52
C PRO A 153 -3.16 -3.72 -12.55
N LEU A 154 -3.67 -4.95 -12.72
CA LEU A 154 -2.88 -6.17 -12.89
C LEU A 154 -3.54 -7.04 -13.97
N CYS A 155 -2.75 -7.42 -14.96
CA CYS A 155 -3.13 -8.25 -16.09
C CYS A 155 -2.30 -9.56 -16.09
N CYS A 156 -2.18 -10.20 -17.26
CA CYS A 156 -1.45 -11.46 -17.42
C CYS A 156 -2.04 -12.65 -16.67
N ARG A 157 -3.32 -12.61 -16.32
CA ARG A 157 -4.05 -13.70 -15.66
C ARG A 157 -5.10 -14.29 -16.60
N ALA A 158 -5.61 -15.47 -16.27
CA ALA A 158 -6.77 -16.05 -16.97
C ALA A 158 -8.00 -15.13 -16.93
N SER A 159 -8.13 -14.32 -15.87
CA SER A 159 -9.22 -13.38 -15.68
C SER A 159 -9.07 -12.07 -16.46
N SER A 160 -7.91 -11.83 -17.11
CA SER A 160 -7.58 -10.60 -17.84
C SER A 160 -8.27 -10.48 -19.23
N GLY A 161 -9.12 -11.44 -19.57
CA GLY A 161 -9.82 -11.51 -20.86
C GLY A 161 -8.93 -12.01 -22.00
N GLU A 162 -9.49 -11.98 -23.21
CA GLU A 162 -8.80 -12.43 -24.41
C GLU A 162 -7.91 -11.30 -24.97
N PRO A 163 -6.66 -11.59 -25.39
CA PRO A 163 -5.79 -10.61 -26.01
C PRO A 163 -6.38 -10.15 -27.35
N ALA A 164 -6.34 -8.85 -27.62
CA ALA A 164 -6.87 -8.29 -28.87
C ALA A 164 -6.09 -8.76 -30.11
N ASP A 165 -4.78 -8.95 -29.97
CA ASP A 165 -3.86 -9.43 -30.99
C ASP A 165 -2.60 -10.04 -30.36
N GLU A 166 -1.68 -10.55 -31.18
CA GLU A 166 -0.42 -11.17 -30.72
C GLU A 166 0.45 -10.21 -29.88
N SER A 167 0.33 -8.90 -30.07
CA SER A 167 1.09 -7.93 -29.28
C SER A 167 0.52 -7.75 -27.87
N ALA A 168 -0.75 -8.11 -27.65
CA ALA A 168 -1.43 -8.07 -26.35
C ALA A 168 -1.16 -9.31 -25.47
N VAL A 169 -0.42 -10.30 -25.99
CA VAL A 169 -0.19 -11.59 -25.33
C VAL A 169 0.90 -11.49 -24.27
N ALA A 170 0.65 -12.04 -23.08
CA ALA A 170 1.59 -12.13 -21.97
C ALA A 170 2.75 -13.08 -22.27
N GLY A 171 3.98 -12.63 -21.99
CA GLY A 171 5.20 -13.42 -22.15
C GLY A 171 5.27 -14.65 -21.24
N TYR A 172 6.16 -15.59 -21.56
CA TYR A 172 6.37 -16.77 -20.70
C TYR A 172 7.09 -16.43 -19.40
N TRP A 173 8.17 -15.66 -19.45
CA TRP A 173 9.00 -15.34 -18.27
C TRP A 173 8.49 -14.15 -17.45
N GLY A 174 7.30 -13.64 -17.73
CA GLY A 174 6.84 -12.33 -17.29
C GLY A 174 6.59 -11.42 -18.51
N ASP A 175 6.12 -10.22 -18.23
CA ASP A 175 5.76 -9.22 -19.23
C ASP A 175 6.21 -7.82 -18.82
N TYR A 176 6.33 -6.90 -19.77
CA TYR A 176 6.77 -5.52 -19.52
C TYR A 176 5.61 -4.55 -19.22
N ARG A 177 4.38 -5.06 -19.18
CA ARG A 177 3.15 -4.30 -18.88
C ARG A 177 2.78 -4.47 -17.40
N ASP A 178 1.55 -4.11 -17.04
CA ASP A 178 1.00 -4.19 -15.69
C ASP A 178 0.77 -5.66 -15.29
N CYS A 179 1.86 -6.39 -15.04
CA CYS A 179 1.88 -7.81 -14.74
C CYS A 179 2.97 -8.12 -13.70
N ASP A 180 2.65 -9.05 -12.81
CA ASP A 180 3.58 -9.56 -11.80
C ASP A 180 4.27 -10.85 -12.28
N LEU A 181 5.10 -11.44 -11.44
CA LEU A 181 6.01 -12.51 -11.88
C LEU A 181 5.41 -13.92 -11.67
N PRO A 182 5.55 -14.82 -12.67
CA PRO A 182 5.27 -16.21 -12.44
C PRO A 182 6.37 -16.88 -11.61
N LEU A 183 6.00 -17.94 -10.87
CA LEU A 183 6.92 -18.68 -10.00
C LEU A 183 8.19 -19.17 -10.69
N TRP A 184 8.08 -19.61 -11.96
CA TRP A 184 9.23 -20.17 -12.68
C TRP A 184 10.30 -19.11 -13.00
N THR A 185 9.94 -17.83 -13.10
CA THR A 185 10.90 -16.74 -13.26
C THR A 185 11.69 -16.52 -11.97
N LEU A 186 10.99 -16.47 -10.83
CA LEU A 186 11.63 -16.35 -9.52
C LEU A 186 12.57 -17.54 -9.25
N ARG A 187 12.11 -18.76 -9.51
CA ARG A 187 12.92 -19.98 -9.39
C ARG A 187 14.18 -19.93 -10.27
N ASN A 188 14.04 -19.55 -11.53
CA ASN A 188 15.18 -19.48 -12.45
C ASN A 188 16.22 -18.43 -11.99
N SER A 189 15.76 -17.30 -11.47
CA SER A 189 16.63 -16.26 -10.90
C SER A 189 17.40 -16.78 -9.68
N LEU A 190 16.71 -17.39 -8.71
CA LEU A 190 17.31 -17.90 -7.48
C LEU A 190 18.26 -19.08 -7.75
N GLU A 191 17.90 -19.97 -8.68
CA GLU A 191 18.77 -21.05 -9.14
C GLU A 191 20.07 -20.50 -9.73
N HIS A 192 19.97 -19.48 -10.59
CA HIS A 192 21.14 -18.84 -11.18
C HIS A 192 22.04 -18.22 -10.11
N VAL A 193 21.48 -17.45 -9.17
CA VAL A 193 22.23 -16.81 -8.09
C VAL A 193 22.91 -17.85 -7.20
N GLY A 194 22.20 -18.92 -6.80
CA GLY A 194 22.78 -19.99 -5.99
C GLY A 194 23.93 -20.70 -6.71
N ALA A 195 23.86 -20.85 -8.03
CA ALA A 195 24.92 -21.47 -8.83
C ALA A 195 26.13 -20.54 -9.06
N THR A 196 25.91 -19.23 -9.27
CA THR A 196 26.99 -18.27 -9.59
C THR A 196 27.64 -17.65 -8.37
N HIS A 197 26.93 -17.61 -7.24
CA HIS A 197 27.38 -16.99 -6.01
C HIS A 197 27.25 -17.95 -4.80
N PRO A 198 27.99 -19.08 -4.79
CA PRO A 198 27.98 -20.01 -3.67
C PRO A 198 28.65 -19.47 -2.39
N ASP A 199 29.26 -18.29 -2.48
CA ASP A 199 30.01 -17.59 -1.43
C ASP A 199 29.25 -16.40 -0.83
N ILE A 200 27.91 -16.40 -0.90
CA ILE A 200 27.07 -15.42 -0.20
C ILE A 200 27.12 -15.67 1.32
N ASP A 201 27.46 -14.63 2.08
CA ASP A 201 27.55 -14.71 3.54
C ASP A 201 26.18 -14.63 4.22
N PHE A 202 25.30 -13.75 3.72
CA PHE A 202 23.91 -13.62 4.17
C PHE A 202 23.04 -12.89 3.13
N ILE A 203 21.73 -12.97 3.33
CA ILE A 203 20.71 -12.39 2.46
C ILE A 203 19.94 -11.30 3.24
N VAL A 204 19.73 -10.16 2.60
CA VAL A 204 18.77 -9.13 3.03
C VAL A 204 17.55 -9.24 2.12
N TRP A 205 16.37 -9.38 2.70
CA TRP A 205 15.12 -9.55 1.94
C TRP A 205 14.08 -8.53 2.39
N THR A 206 13.70 -7.60 1.52
CA THR A 206 12.94 -6.39 1.93
C THR A 206 11.44 -6.41 1.67
N GLY A 207 10.83 -7.60 1.53
CA GLY A 207 9.36 -7.76 1.48
C GLY A 207 8.76 -7.57 0.09
N ASP A 208 7.46 -7.28 0.05
CA ASP A 208 6.59 -7.17 -1.13
C ASP A 208 6.52 -8.47 -1.95
N LEU A 209 5.86 -9.46 -1.35
CA LEU A 209 5.74 -10.83 -1.87
C LEU A 209 4.41 -11.09 -2.59
N PRO A 210 3.23 -10.70 -2.04
CA PRO A 210 1.97 -10.84 -2.75
C PRO A 210 1.89 -9.96 -4.00
N PRO A 211 1.09 -10.34 -5.01
CA PRO A 211 0.94 -9.57 -6.23
C PRO A 211 0.07 -8.32 -6.01
N HIS A 212 -0.10 -7.55 -7.08
CA HIS A 212 -0.85 -6.28 -7.13
C HIS A 212 -2.35 -6.46 -7.42
N ASP A 213 -2.93 -7.63 -7.13
CA ASP A 213 -4.36 -7.93 -7.24
C ASP A 213 -5.16 -7.49 -6.03
N VAL A 214 -4.86 -6.30 -5.52
CA VAL A 214 -5.31 -5.74 -4.23
C VAL A 214 -6.83 -5.64 -4.02
N TRP A 215 -7.62 -6.02 -5.01
CA TRP A 215 -9.09 -6.04 -5.00
C TRP A 215 -9.68 -7.45 -4.89
N GLU A 216 -8.84 -8.48 -4.93
CA GLU A 216 -9.23 -9.88 -4.88
C GLU A 216 -8.26 -10.65 -3.99
N THR A 217 -8.09 -10.19 -2.75
CA THR A 217 -7.14 -10.78 -1.80
C THR A 217 -7.83 -11.29 -0.53
N ASN A 218 -7.13 -12.12 0.24
CA ASN A 218 -7.53 -12.49 1.58
C ASN A 218 -6.32 -12.88 2.46
N GLU A 219 -6.51 -12.90 3.78
CA GLU A 219 -5.45 -13.22 4.75
C GLU A 219 -4.79 -14.59 4.51
N THR A 220 -5.58 -15.60 4.08
CA THR A 220 -5.07 -16.97 3.88
C THR A 220 -4.15 -17.03 2.68
N GLU A 221 -4.54 -16.40 1.58
CA GLU A 221 -3.73 -16.28 0.37
C GLU A 221 -2.42 -15.56 0.63
N HIS A 222 -2.44 -14.39 1.29
CA HIS A 222 -1.23 -13.67 1.66
C HIS A 222 -0.30 -14.51 2.54
N THR A 223 -0.87 -15.19 3.55
CA THR A 223 -0.10 -16.06 4.43
C THR A 223 0.54 -17.21 3.65
N ASN A 224 -0.17 -17.81 2.69
CA ASN A 224 0.37 -18.87 1.84
C ASN A 224 1.48 -18.34 0.94
N ILE A 225 1.32 -17.18 0.31
CA ILE A 225 2.35 -16.54 -0.52
C ILE A 225 3.63 -16.28 0.30
N ILE A 226 3.49 -15.72 1.50
CA ILE A 226 4.63 -15.47 2.41
C ILE A 226 5.33 -16.79 2.76
N GLN A 227 4.58 -17.85 3.08
CA GLN A 227 5.13 -19.16 3.39
C GLN A 227 5.86 -19.77 2.19
N ASP A 228 5.25 -19.76 1.01
CA ASP A 228 5.80 -20.35 -0.21
C ASP A 228 7.05 -19.61 -0.68
N MET A 229 7.06 -18.28 -0.63
CA MET A 229 8.24 -17.49 -1.00
C MET A 229 9.38 -17.63 0.02
N THR A 230 9.04 -17.77 1.31
CA THR A 230 10.03 -18.09 2.35
C THR A 230 10.63 -19.48 2.11
N ASN A 231 9.79 -20.47 1.82
CA ASN A 231 10.23 -21.84 1.51
C ASN A 231 11.10 -21.87 0.26
N LEU A 232 10.79 -21.04 -0.75
CA LEU A 232 11.58 -20.90 -1.97
C LEU A 232 13.01 -20.44 -1.66
N LEU A 233 13.17 -19.41 -0.82
CA LEU A 233 14.50 -18.95 -0.41
C LEU A 233 15.25 -20.02 0.39
N VAL A 234 14.57 -20.72 1.31
CA VAL A 234 15.18 -21.80 2.10
C VAL A 234 15.59 -22.98 1.21
N GLU A 235 14.84 -23.27 0.14
CA GLU A 235 15.17 -24.30 -0.83
C GLU A 235 16.50 -23.99 -1.55
N PHE A 236 16.66 -22.77 -2.06
CA PHE A 236 17.86 -22.38 -2.82
C PHE A 236 19.06 -22.00 -1.95
N PHE A 237 18.82 -21.54 -0.72
CA PHE A 237 19.86 -21.08 0.21
C PHE A 237 19.75 -21.72 1.60
N PRO A 238 19.81 -23.06 1.70
CA PRO A 238 19.46 -23.80 2.93
C PRO A 238 20.40 -23.56 4.12
N SER A 239 21.57 -22.98 3.90
CA SER A 239 22.59 -22.72 4.94
C SER A 239 22.96 -21.25 5.07
N THR A 240 22.33 -20.36 4.28
CA THR A 240 22.64 -18.93 4.28
C THR A 240 21.61 -18.20 5.15
N PRO A 241 22.03 -17.40 6.15
CA PRO A 241 21.10 -16.61 6.96
C PRO A 241 20.33 -15.60 6.11
N VAL A 242 19.02 -15.48 6.35
CA VAL A 242 18.13 -14.50 5.71
C VAL A 242 17.61 -13.53 6.77
N TYR A 243 17.76 -12.23 6.49
CA TYR A 243 17.23 -11.14 7.32
C TYR A 243 16.12 -10.42 6.56
N GLY A 244 14.87 -10.69 6.96
CA GLY A 244 13.67 -10.16 6.34
C GLY A 244 13.22 -8.81 6.91
N ALA A 245 12.62 -7.99 6.06
CA ALA A 245 11.75 -6.88 6.43
C ALA A 245 10.36 -7.09 5.83
N ILE A 246 9.36 -6.43 6.40
CA ILE A 246 7.97 -6.49 5.94
C ILE A 246 7.75 -5.27 5.04
N GLY A 247 7.27 -5.51 3.81
CA GLY A 247 6.82 -4.52 2.86
C GLY A 247 5.34 -4.15 3.06
N ASN A 248 4.79 -3.39 2.13
CA ASN A 248 3.41 -2.89 2.21
C ASN A 248 2.38 -3.82 1.56
N HIS A 249 2.80 -4.83 0.79
CA HIS A 249 1.87 -5.83 0.23
C HIS A 249 1.62 -7.03 1.15
N GLU A 250 2.37 -7.19 2.24
CA GLU A 250 2.21 -8.35 3.12
C GLU A 250 0.87 -8.39 3.88
N SER A 251 0.31 -7.23 4.23
CA SER A 251 -0.95 -7.17 4.98
C SER A 251 -2.17 -7.35 4.08
N HIS A 252 -3.25 -7.84 4.67
CA HIS A 252 -4.59 -7.78 4.09
C HIS A 252 -5.52 -7.05 5.08
N PRO A 253 -6.25 -6.00 4.65
CA PRO A 253 -6.15 -5.34 3.35
C PRO A 253 -4.77 -4.68 3.12
N ILE A 254 -4.43 -4.44 1.85
CA ILE A 254 -3.14 -3.86 1.42
C ILE A 254 -3.14 -2.33 1.62
N ASN A 255 -1.97 -1.76 1.89
CA ASN A 255 -1.77 -0.32 2.09
C ASN A 255 -0.91 0.35 0.99
N ALA A 256 -1.17 0.01 -0.27
CA ALA A 256 -0.39 0.39 -1.46
C ALA A 256 -1.20 1.18 -2.48
#